data_AF-A0A6N8YV30-F1
#
_entry.id   AF-A0A6N8YV30-F1
#
_cell.length_a   1.000
_cell.length_b   1.000
_cell.length_c   1.000
_cell.angle_alpha   90.00
_cell.angle_beta   90.00
_cell.angle_gamma   90.00
#
_symmetry.space_group_name_H-M   'P 1'
#
loop_
_entity.id
_entity.type
_entity.pdbx_description
1 polymer ?
#
loop_
_entity_poly.entity_id
_entity_poly.type
_entity_poly.pdbx_seq_one_letter_code
_entity_poly.pdbx_strand_id
1 'polypeptide(L)'
;MVRSAGRSTASRKIDEKIAELGDWRGERLSEVRRLILEADPEAVEEWKWQSSAVWSHDGVVAAAKATKAKVRVTFAQGASLPDPGKLFNASLDADTMRTIEIVEGDAIDGEALQALVREAVAYNARQDGTAPVLLSGGNPQIAKGDGDAPVQAYIAAMPGWKSEVGRRLDALIEQNVPGVRKAVRWNSPFYGVEGMGYFLNLHVFTRYVRVTFFRGIALEPLPPGKMKDPDARFIDVHEGELDEEQIGAWVRQAAAIPGWDLG
;
A
#
# COMPACT_ATOMS: atom_id res chain seq x y z
N MET A 1 -13.91 -18.30 20.59
CA MET A 1 -13.05 -18.41 21.79
C MET A 1 -11.92 -17.42 21.60
N VAL A 2 -12.03 -16.21 22.18
CA VAL A 2 -11.03 -15.15 21.99
C VAL A 2 -9.84 -15.47 22.90
N ARG A 3 -8.70 -15.81 22.31
CA ARG A 3 -7.44 -15.92 23.07
C ARG A 3 -7.03 -14.52 23.51
N SER A 4 -7.13 -14.24 24.81
CA SER A 4 -6.37 -13.17 25.44
C SER A 4 -4.88 -13.54 25.30
N ALA A 5 -4.20 -12.90 24.36
CA ALA A 5 -2.75 -13.02 24.23
C ALA A 5 -2.13 -12.17 25.34
N GLY A 6 -1.51 -12.82 26.33
CA GLY A 6 -0.65 -12.13 27.28
C GLY A 6 0.46 -11.38 26.55
N ARG A 7 0.82 -10.19 27.04
CA ARG A 7 1.85 -9.32 26.46
C ARG A 7 3.17 -10.08 26.32
N SER A 8 3.85 -9.97 25.16
CA SER A 8 5.08 -10.72 24.89
C SER A 8 6.26 -10.27 25.78
N THR A 9 7.27 -11.14 25.95
CA THR A 9 8.49 -10.78 26.71
C THR A 9 9.25 -9.62 26.06
N ALA A 10 9.24 -9.53 24.72
CA ALA A 10 9.85 -8.42 24.00
C ALA A 10 9.10 -7.10 24.24
N SER A 11 7.77 -7.12 24.11
CA SER A 11 6.91 -5.97 24.38
C SER A 11 7.16 -5.37 25.77
N ARG A 12 7.32 -6.23 26.80
CA ARG A 12 7.63 -5.79 28.16
C ARG A 12 9.01 -5.13 28.27
N LYS A 13 10.04 -5.67 27.60
CA LYS A 13 11.38 -5.05 27.59
C LYS A 13 11.39 -3.69 26.90
N ILE A 14 10.58 -3.54 25.85
CA ILE A 14 10.40 -2.25 25.17
C ILE A 14 9.71 -1.25 26.11
N ASP A 15 8.65 -1.66 26.81
CA ASP A 15 7.98 -0.83 27.83
C ASP A 15 8.95 -0.39 28.93
N GLU A 16 9.73 -1.33 29.47
CA GLU A 16 10.75 -1.06 30.49
C GLU A 16 11.78 -0.07 29.98
N LYS A 17 12.24 -0.22 28.73
CA LYS A 17 13.22 0.70 28.17
C LYS A 17 12.66 2.11 27.98
N ILE A 18 11.41 2.23 27.52
CA ILE A 18 10.72 3.51 27.37
C ILE A 18 10.61 4.20 28.74
N ALA A 19 10.20 3.47 29.77
CA ALA A 19 10.07 4.00 31.13
C ALA A 19 11.43 4.40 31.74
N GLU A 20 12.49 3.60 31.52
CA GLU A 20 13.84 3.87 32.04
C GLU A 20 14.44 5.17 31.48
N LEU A 21 14.10 5.55 30.24
CA LEU A 21 14.65 6.75 29.60
C LEU A 21 14.23 8.04 30.32
N GLY A 22 13.00 8.10 30.84
CA GLY A 22 12.51 9.18 31.70
C GLY A 22 12.49 10.59 31.08
N ASP A 23 12.72 10.72 29.77
CA ASP A 23 12.77 11.98 29.03
C ASP A 23 12.16 11.85 27.63
N TRP A 24 12.30 12.88 26.80
CA TRP A 24 11.73 12.97 25.45
C TRP A 24 12.09 11.77 24.55
N ARG A 25 13.21 11.08 24.81
CA ARG A 25 13.62 9.90 24.02
C ARG A 25 12.70 8.71 24.28
N GLY A 26 12.18 8.58 25.51
CA GLY A 26 11.19 7.57 25.87
C GLY A 26 9.87 7.82 25.15
N GLU A 27 9.37 9.06 25.21
CA GLU A 27 8.16 9.49 24.49
C GLU A 27 8.30 9.24 22.98
N ARG A 28 9.44 9.61 22.41
CA ARG A 28 9.71 9.42 20.99
C ARG A 28 9.79 7.95 20.58
N LEU A 29 10.44 7.11 21.38
CA LEU A 29 10.49 5.67 21.12
C LEU A 29 9.10 5.03 21.22
N SER A 30 8.26 5.50 22.15
CA SER A 30 6.86 5.09 22.26
C SER A 30 6.03 5.51 21.04
N GLU A 31 6.22 6.73 20.53
CA GLU A 31 5.56 7.22 19.33
C GLU A 31 5.94 6.39 18.09
N VAL A 32 7.24 6.14 17.89
CA VAL A 32 7.74 5.29 16.78
C VAL A 32 7.12 3.90 16.84
N ARG A 33 7.11 3.27 18.02
CA ARG A 33 6.49 1.95 18.22
C ARG A 33 5.02 1.95 17.81
N ARG A 34 4.25 2.94 18.27
CA ARG A 34 2.83 3.06 17.92
C ARG A 34 2.63 3.16 16.41
N LEU A 35 3.39 4.04 15.75
CA LEU A 35 3.29 4.24 14.29
C LEU A 35 3.64 2.96 13.52
N ILE A 36 4.66 2.21 13.94
CA ILE A 36 5.01 0.93 13.32
C ILE A 36 3.86 -0.08 13.45
N LEU A 37 3.31 -0.25 14.66
CA LEU A 37 2.22 -1.21 14.91
C LEU A 37 0.88 -0.80 14.27
N GLU A 38 0.65 0.50 14.06
CA GLU A 38 -0.50 0.99 13.29
C GLU A 38 -0.34 0.74 11.79
N ALA A 39 0.89 0.86 11.26
CA ALA A 39 1.17 0.57 9.86
C ALA A 39 1.14 -0.93 9.54
N ASP A 40 1.55 -1.75 10.51
CA ASP A 40 1.58 -3.21 10.41
C ASP A 40 1.14 -3.86 11.74
N PRO A 41 -0.16 -4.15 11.91
CA PRO A 41 -0.68 -4.80 13.11
C PRO A 41 -0.18 -6.23 13.33
N GLU A 42 0.44 -6.85 12.32
CA GLU A 42 0.99 -8.21 12.38
C GLU A 42 2.50 -8.21 12.70
N ALA A 43 3.13 -7.04 12.82
CA ALA A 43 4.53 -6.91 13.16
C ALA A 43 4.85 -7.59 14.50
N VAL A 44 5.84 -8.50 14.47
CA VAL A 44 6.33 -9.17 15.67
C VAL A 44 7.35 -8.29 16.36
N GLU A 45 7.06 -7.96 17.62
CA GLU A 45 8.00 -7.23 18.47
C GLU A 45 9.09 -8.17 19.00
N GLU A 46 10.33 -7.72 18.88
CA GLU A 46 11.52 -8.43 19.31
C GLU A 46 12.44 -7.50 20.11
N TRP A 47 13.25 -8.08 21.00
CA TRP A 47 14.29 -7.37 21.72
C TRP A 47 15.66 -7.94 21.33
N LYS A 48 16.40 -7.22 20.49
CA LYS A 48 17.67 -7.69 19.91
C LYS A 48 18.81 -6.73 20.22
N TRP A 49 20.03 -7.23 20.03
CA TRP A 49 21.28 -6.45 20.11
C TRP A 49 21.42 -5.64 21.41
N GLN A 50 21.03 -6.28 22.52
CA GLN A 50 21.14 -5.80 23.90
C GLN A 50 20.28 -4.57 24.28
N SER A 51 19.92 -3.70 23.34
CA SER A 51 19.18 -2.47 23.65
C SER A 51 18.22 -1.98 22.57
N SER A 52 17.90 -2.79 21.57
CA SER A 52 17.06 -2.36 20.45
C SER A 52 15.69 -3.03 20.49
N ALA A 53 14.66 -2.20 20.40
CA ALA A 53 13.35 -2.63 19.95
C ALA A 53 13.44 -2.97 18.46
N VAL A 54 12.98 -4.14 18.06
CA VAL A 54 13.00 -4.59 16.66
C VAL A 54 11.61 -5.06 16.28
N TRP A 55 11.17 -4.73 15.07
CA TRP A 55 9.91 -5.21 14.50
C TRP A 55 10.21 -6.02 13.25
N SER A 56 9.58 -7.17 13.12
CA SER A 56 9.73 -8.07 11.98
C SER A 56 8.39 -8.54 11.41
N HIS A 57 8.38 -8.70 10.09
CA HIS A 57 7.31 -9.28 9.28
C HIS A 57 8.00 -9.82 8.01
N ASP A 58 8.03 -11.14 7.85
CA ASP A 58 8.77 -11.86 6.81
C ASP A 58 10.27 -11.46 6.69
N GLY A 59 10.84 -10.96 7.79
CA GLY A 59 12.16 -10.34 7.83
C GLY A 59 12.18 -9.14 8.78
N VAL A 60 13.36 -8.60 9.07
CA VAL A 60 13.48 -7.40 9.92
C VAL A 60 12.97 -6.20 9.13
N VAL A 61 11.96 -5.51 9.67
CA VAL A 61 11.40 -4.28 9.09
C VAL A 61 12.23 -3.09 9.56
N ALA A 62 12.22 -2.84 10.87
CA ALA A 62 12.91 -1.73 11.49
C ALA A 62 13.42 -2.08 12.89
N ALA A 63 14.45 -1.34 13.32
CA ALA A 63 14.95 -1.37 14.68
C ALA A 63 15.05 0.06 15.23
N ALA A 64 14.59 0.27 16.46
CA ALA A 64 14.69 1.55 17.13
C ALA A 64 15.49 1.46 18.42
N LYS A 65 16.32 2.47 18.68
CA LYS A 65 17.03 2.63 19.94
C LYS A 65 17.24 4.09 20.30
N ALA A 66 17.21 4.38 21.59
CA ALA A 66 17.67 5.64 22.13
C ALA A 66 19.20 5.63 22.33
N THR A 67 19.83 6.74 22.01
CA THR A 67 21.23 7.05 22.31
C THR A 67 21.29 8.26 23.25
N LYS A 68 22.49 8.78 23.54
CA LYS A 68 22.63 9.94 24.45
C LYS A 68 21.84 11.16 23.99
N ALA A 69 21.72 11.41 22.69
CA ALA A 69 21.13 12.64 22.16
C ALA A 69 20.08 12.42 21.05
N LYS A 70 19.81 11.16 20.68
CA LYS A 70 19.01 10.83 19.50
C LYS A 70 18.18 9.59 19.74
N VAL A 71 17.00 9.52 19.12
CA VAL A 71 16.32 8.25 18.84
C VAL A 71 16.62 7.87 17.39
N ARG A 72 17.15 6.67 17.17
CA ARG A 72 17.50 6.17 15.84
C ARG A 72 16.51 5.10 15.43
N VAL A 73 15.93 5.24 14.24
CA VAL A 73 15.07 4.23 13.60
C VAL A 73 15.76 3.76 12.33
N THR A 74 16.27 2.54 12.34
CA THR A 74 17.01 1.95 11.22
C THR A 74 16.14 0.93 10.51
N PHE A 75 15.95 1.10 9.21
CA PHE A 75 15.27 0.12 8.35
C PHE A 75 16.30 -0.83 7.76
N ALA A 76 16.12 -2.13 7.97
CA ALA A 76 17.12 -3.14 7.61
C ALA A 76 17.42 -3.15 6.10
N GLN A 77 16.38 -2.97 5.28
CA GLN A 77 16.46 -2.87 3.82
C GLN A 77 16.27 -1.43 3.33
N GLY A 78 16.57 -0.45 4.18
CA GLY A 78 16.31 0.96 3.93
C GLY A 78 16.80 1.47 2.58
N ALA A 79 17.95 1.01 2.07
CA ALA A 79 18.48 1.43 0.76
C ALA A 79 17.58 1.04 -0.43
N SER A 80 16.78 -0.01 -0.29
CA SER A 80 15.87 -0.51 -1.32
C SER A 80 14.45 0.10 -1.26
N LEU A 81 14.16 0.92 -0.24
CA LEU A 81 12.82 1.47 -0.03
C LEU A 81 12.65 2.82 -0.75
N PRO A 82 11.51 3.09 -1.40
CA PRO A 82 11.20 4.44 -1.84
C PRO A 82 10.98 5.34 -0.61
N ASP A 83 11.56 6.54 -0.61
CA ASP A 83 11.45 7.51 0.48
C ASP A 83 11.01 8.88 -0.06
N PRO A 84 9.76 9.02 -0.53
CA PRO A 84 9.25 10.28 -1.08
C PRO A 84 9.18 11.40 -0.02
N GLY A 85 8.93 11.03 1.24
CA GLY A 85 8.94 11.94 2.39
C GLY A 85 10.34 12.37 2.82
N LYS A 86 11.40 11.76 2.26
CA LYS A 86 12.81 12.05 2.55
C LYS A 86 13.12 11.97 4.05
N LEU A 87 12.58 10.97 4.73
CA LEU A 87 12.78 10.79 6.17
C LEU A 87 14.19 10.29 6.51
N PHE A 88 14.84 9.54 5.62
CA PHE A 88 16.19 9.06 5.88
C PHE A 88 17.19 10.22 5.88
N ASN A 89 17.93 10.36 6.98
CA ASN A 89 18.93 11.42 7.15
C ASN A 89 20.31 10.89 7.61
N ALA A 90 20.45 9.58 7.81
CA ALA A 90 21.71 8.94 8.18
C ALA A 90 21.87 7.57 7.51
N SER A 91 23.12 7.10 7.42
CA SER A 91 23.49 5.87 6.69
C SER A 91 23.05 5.89 5.23
N LEU A 92 23.08 7.06 4.58
CA LEU A 92 22.59 7.23 3.20
C LEU A 92 23.46 6.52 2.16
N ASP A 93 24.75 6.36 2.46
CA ASP A 93 25.73 5.68 1.59
C ASP A 93 25.86 4.18 1.88
N ALA A 94 25.04 3.61 2.78
CA ALA A 94 25.08 2.19 3.09
C ALA A 94 24.27 1.38 2.07
N ASP A 95 24.84 0.25 1.62
CA ASP A 95 24.27 -0.58 0.53
C ASP A 95 22.97 -1.32 0.91
N THR A 96 22.60 -1.35 2.19
CA THR A 96 21.46 -2.15 2.68
C THR A 96 20.51 -1.34 3.53
N MET A 97 21.02 -0.71 4.60
CA MET A 97 20.19 -0.04 5.60
C MET A 97 20.22 1.48 5.47
N ARG A 98 19.13 2.14 5.83
CA ARG A 98 19.10 3.60 6.05
C ARG A 98 18.47 3.90 7.40
N THR A 99 18.83 5.05 7.97
CA THR A 99 18.43 5.44 9.33
C THR A 99 17.79 6.80 9.34
N ILE A 100 16.74 6.93 10.16
CA ILE A 100 16.14 8.18 10.59
C ILE A 100 16.71 8.47 11.99
N GLU A 101 17.47 9.54 12.12
CA GLU A 101 17.95 10.06 13.41
C GLU A 101 17.10 11.25 13.83
N ILE A 102 16.39 11.10 14.94
CA ILE A 102 15.50 12.11 15.52
C ILE A 102 16.21 12.74 16.71
N VAL A 103 16.34 14.07 16.71
CA VAL A 103 16.84 14.85 17.85
C VAL A 103 15.69 15.50 18.63
N GLU A 104 16.01 16.08 19.79
CA GLU A 104 15.05 16.79 20.62
C GLU A 104 14.42 17.95 19.85
N GLY A 105 13.08 18.03 19.85
CA GLY A 105 12.33 19.07 19.15
C GLY A 105 11.96 18.76 17.69
N ASP A 106 12.51 17.70 17.08
CA ASP A 106 12.13 17.30 15.72
C ASP A 106 10.66 16.85 15.66
N ALA A 107 9.96 17.19 14.58
CA ALA A 107 8.70 16.56 14.25
C ALA A 107 8.95 15.24 13.50
N ILE A 108 8.14 14.22 13.75
CA ILE A 108 8.07 13.04 12.87
C ILE A 108 6.83 13.21 11.99
N ASP A 109 7.02 13.07 10.68
CA ASP A 109 5.90 12.86 9.77
C ASP A 109 5.39 11.41 9.95
N GLY A 110 4.29 11.27 10.68
CA GLY A 110 3.71 9.97 11.02
C GLY A 110 3.21 9.21 9.80
N GLU A 111 2.58 9.89 8.84
CA GLU A 111 2.05 9.27 7.62
C GLU A 111 3.20 8.75 6.75
N ALA A 112 4.26 9.55 6.59
CA ALA A 112 5.45 9.14 5.84
C ALA A 112 6.19 7.98 6.53
N LEU A 113 6.29 7.96 7.87
CA LEU A 113 6.91 6.84 8.59
C LEU A 113 6.08 5.55 8.41
N GLN A 114 4.76 5.64 8.53
CA GLN A 114 3.88 4.50 8.29
C GLN A 114 3.97 3.99 6.85
N ALA A 115 4.09 4.89 5.86
CA ALA A 115 4.31 4.52 4.48
C ALA A 115 5.64 3.76 4.29
N LEU A 116 6.73 4.21 4.92
CA LEU A 116 8.01 3.49 4.90
C LEU A 116 7.92 2.10 5.53
N VAL A 117 7.16 1.94 6.64
CA VAL A 117 6.93 0.63 7.27
C VAL A 117 6.21 -0.32 6.32
N ARG A 118 5.13 0.13 5.67
CA ARG A 118 4.39 -0.67 4.68
C ARG A 118 5.29 -1.08 3.50
N GLU A 119 6.15 -0.19 3.02
CA GLU A 119 7.10 -0.50 1.95
C GLU A 119 8.16 -1.54 2.37
N ALA A 120 8.62 -1.47 3.62
CA ALA A 120 9.58 -2.44 4.16
C ALA A 120 8.97 -3.83 4.31
N VAL A 121 7.73 -3.92 4.81
CA VAL A 121 6.98 -5.19 4.87
C VAL A 121 6.78 -5.76 3.47
N ALA A 122 6.31 -4.93 2.53
CA ALA A 122 6.14 -5.35 1.13
C ALA A 122 7.46 -5.77 0.48
N TYR A 123 8.59 -5.15 0.84
CA TYR A 123 9.91 -5.57 0.37
C TYR A 123 10.28 -6.94 0.90
N ASN A 124 10.10 -7.20 2.20
CA ASN A 124 10.40 -8.51 2.80
C ASN A 124 9.57 -9.62 2.16
N ALA A 125 8.26 -9.39 1.97
CA ALA A 125 7.39 -10.34 1.29
C ALA A 125 7.88 -10.66 -0.15
N ARG A 126 8.42 -9.65 -0.86
CA ARG A 126 9.02 -9.87 -2.20
C ARG A 126 10.28 -10.73 -2.16
N GLN A 127 11.04 -10.68 -1.08
CA GLN A 127 12.26 -11.48 -0.93
C GLN A 127 11.98 -12.93 -0.50
N ASP A 128 10.94 -13.15 0.32
CA ASP A 128 10.56 -14.49 0.79
C ASP A 128 9.69 -15.27 -0.21
N GLY A 129 9.44 -14.70 -1.40
CA GLY A 129 8.59 -15.29 -2.44
C GLY A 129 7.10 -15.30 -2.11
N THR A 130 6.69 -14.65 -1.01
CA THR A 130 5.30 -14.51 -0.59
C THR A 130 4.58 -13.37 -1.32
N ALA A 131 5.32 -12.38 -1.84
CA ALA A 131 4.71 -11.31 -2.62
C ALA A 131 4.34 -11.74 -4.05
N PRO A 132 3.26 -11.16 -4.60
CA PRO A 132 2.87 -11.40 -5.98
C PRO A 132 3.95 -10.93 -6.96
N VAL A 133 4.25 -11.77 -7.94
CA VAL A 133 5.18 -11.43 -9.04
C VAL A 133 4.62 -10.22 -9.80
N LEU A 134 5.48 -9.25 -10.11
CA LEU A 134 5.12 -8.11 -10.97
C LEU A 134 5.63 -8.35 -12.39
N LEU A 135 4.78 -8.13 -13.38
CA LEU A 135 5.15 -8.11 -14.79
C LEU A 135 6.00 -6.87 -15.11
N SER A 136 6.63 -6.89 -16.28
CA SER A 136 7.29 -5.71 -16.84
C SER A 136 6.32 -4.52 -16.86
N GLY A 137 6.71 -3.39 -16.27
CA GLY A 137 5.83 -2.22 -16.11
C GLY A 137 5.12 -2.14 -14.75
N GLY A 138 5.36 -3.08 -13.85
CA GLY A 138 4.88 -3.05 -12.46
C GLY A 138 3.47 -3.60 -12.25
N ASN A 139 2.87 -4.20 -13.28
CA ASN A 139 1.54 -4.78 -13.20
C ASN A 139 1.54 -6.10 -12.41
N PRO A 140 0.71 -6.27 -11.38
CA PRO A 140 0.60 -7.54 -10.68
C PRO A 140 0.30 -8.73 -11.60
N GLN A 141 1.02 -9.83 -11.44
CA GLN A 141 0.73 -11.10 -12.09
C GLN A 141 -0.24 -11.89 -11.22
N ILE A 142 -1.51 -11.86 -11.57
CA ILE A 142 -2.59 -12.53 -10.83
C ILE A 142 -3.32 -13.48 -11.78
N ALA A 143 -3.50 -14.72 -11.32
CA ALA A 143 -4.20 -15.73 -12.08
C ALA A 143 -5.64 -15.27 -12.42
N LYS A 144 -6.13 -15.71 -13.58
CA LYS A 144 -7.52 -15.51 -13.98
C LYS A 144 -8.45 -16.09 -12.90
N GLY A 145 -9.42 -15.31 -12.45
CA GLY A 145 -10.42 -15.74 -11.47
C GLY A 145 -11.66 -14.86 -11.52
N ASP A 146 -12.79 -15.38 -11.03
CA ASP A 146 -14.04 -14.63 -10.87
C ASP A 146 -14.24 -14.25 -9.39
N GLY A 147 -14.99 -13.18 -9.16
CA GLY A 147 -15.33 -12.69 -7.82
C GLY A 147 -14.32 -11.70 -7.26
N ASP A 148 -14.53 -11.35 -5.99
CA ASP A 148 -13.79 -10.30 -5.29
C ASP A 148 -12.37 -10.71 -4.91
N ALA A 149 -12.18 -11.95 -4.43
CA ALA A 149 -10.89 -12.45 -3.97
C ALA A 149 -9.71 -12.22 -4.94
N PRO A 150 -9.79 -12.53 -6.25
CA PRO A 150 -8.69 -12.25 -7.17
C PRO A 150 -8.45 -10.75 -7.41
N VAL A 151 -9.50 -9.91 -7.31
CA VAL A 151 -9.36 -8.45 -7.41
C VAL A 151 -8.69 -7.87 -6.18
N GLN A 152 -9.05 -8.32 -4.98
CA GLN A 152 -8.38 -7.90 -3.73
C GLN A 152 -6.91 -8.34 -3.71
N ALA A 153 -6.61 -9.56 -4.18
CA ALA A 153 -5.24 -10.02 -4.34
C ALA A 153 -4.44 -9.14 -5.31
N TYR A 154 -5.07 -8.72 -6.41
CA TYR A 154 -4.47 -7.76 -7.34
C TYR A 154 -4.21 -6.41 -6.68
N ILE A 155 -5.18 -5.84 -5.96
CA ILE A 155 -5.05 -4.53 -5.30
C ILE A 155 -3.94 -4.57 -4.24
N ALA A 156 -3.89 -5.62 -3.42
CA ALA A 156 -2.85 -5.83 -2.43
C ALA A 156 -1.45 -5.95 -3.07
N ALA A 157 -1.38 -6.49 -4.29
CA ALA A 157 -0.14 -6.62 -5.05
C ALA A 157 0.33 -5.32 -5.72
N MET A 158 -0.52 -4.30 -5.84
CA MET A 158 -0.16 -3.07 -6.55
C MET A 158 0.98 -2.35 -5.80
N PRO A 159 2.07 -1.96 -6.48
CA PRO A 159 3.25 -1.41 -5.81
C PRO A 159 3.04 0.03 -5.36
N GLY A 160 3.49 0.35 -4.14
CA GLY A 160 3.50 1.72 -3.63
C GLY A 160 2.12 2.31 -3.40
N TRP A 161 2.01 3.61 -3.65
CA TRP A 161 0.77 4.39 -3.62
C TRP A 161 -0.34 3.82 -4.50
N LYS A 162 -0.02 2.97 -5.47
CA LYS A 162 -1.00 2.39 -6.39
C LYS A 162 -1.94 1.41 -5.70
N SER A 163 -1.51 0.73 -4.63
CA SER A 163 -2.41 -0.11 -3.81
C SER A 163 -3.52 0.70 -3.17
N GLU A 164 -3.19 1.90 -2.66
CA GLU A 164 -4.18 2.80 -2.08
C GLU A 164 -5.14 3.34 -3.13
N VAL A 165 -4.63 3.74 -4.30
CA VAL A 165 -5.49 4.12 -5.44
C VAL A 165 -6.39 2.95 -5.87
N GLY A 166 -5.86 1.72 -5.90
CA GLY A 166 -6.63 0.51 -6.19
C GLY A 166 -7.77 0.28 -5.21
N ARG A 167 -7.51 0.40 -3.90
CA ARG A 167 -8.53 0.30 -2.84
C ARG A 167 -9.62 1.36 -2.99
N ARG A 168 -9.23 2.62 -3.22
CA ARG A 168 -10.18 3.73 -3.37
C ARG A 168 -11.05 3.57 -4.63
N LEU A 169 -10.46 3.14 -5.75
CA LEU A 169 -11.20 2.84 -6.97
C LEU A 169 -12.19 1.69 -6.77
N ASP A 170 -11.76 0.59 -6.15
CA ASP A 170 -12.62 -0.57 -5.87
C ASP A 170 -13.82 -0.18 -4.99
N ALA A 171 -13.56 0.51 -3.88
CA ALA A 171 -14.61 1.00 -2.98
C ALA A 171 -15.58 1.96 -3.70
N LEU A 172 -15.06 2.87 -4.51
CA LEU A 172 -15.88 3.80 -5.29
C LEU A 172 -16.77 3.07 -6.30
N ILE A 173 -16.25 2.01 -6.94
CA ILE A 173 -17.02 1.20 -7.88
C ILE A 173 -18.14 0.45 -7.16
N GLU A 174 -17.85 -0.20 -6.03
CA GLU A 174 -18.85 -0.92 -5.23
C GLU A 174 -19.96 0.01 -4.70
N GLN A 175 -19.60 1.20 -4.24
CA GLN A 175 -20.56 2.19 -3.75
C GLN A 175 -21.52 2.66 -4.84
N ASN A 176 -21.04 2.80 -6.08
CA ASN A 176 -21.85 3.28 -7.20
C ASN A 176 -22.61 2.15 -7.91
N VAL A 177 -22.17 0.91 -7.78
CA VAL A 177 -22.78 -0.27 -8.41
C VAL A 177 -22.87 -1.41 -7.38
N PRO A 178 -23.89 -1.39 -6.49
CA PRO A 178 -24.11 -2.49 -5.56
C PRO A 178 -24.29 -3.82 -6.29
N GLY A 179 -23.52 -4.83 -5.89
CA GLY A 179 -23.52 -6.14 -6.57
C GLY A 179 -22.67 -6.19 -7.85
N VAL A 180 -21.74 -5.24 -8.04
CA VAL A 180 -20.79 -5.26 -9.16
C VAL A 180 -20.11 -6.62 -9.32
N ARG A 181 -20.11 -7.13 -10.56
CA ARG A 181 -19.37 -8.33 -10.91
C ARG A 181 -17.89 -7.99 -11.02
N LYS A 182 -17.05 -8.74 -10.32
CA LYS A 182 -15.59 -8.60 -10.35
C LYS A 182 -14.94 -9.83 -10.97
N ALA A 183 -13.82 -9.61 -11.66
CA ALA A 183 -13.01 -10.69 -12.21
C ALA A 183 -11.58 -10.21 -12.50
N VAL A 184 -10.61 -11.12 -12.52
CA VAL A 184 -9.29 -10.87 -13.13
C VAL A 184 -9.21 -11.57 -14.48
N ARG A 185 -8.83 -10.83 -15.52
CA ARG A 185 -8.57 -11.33 -16.88
C ARG A 185 -7.29 -10.69 -17.41
N TRP A 186 -6.41 -11.49 -18.03
CA TRP A 186 -5.11 -11.03 -18.54
C TRP A 186 -4.33 -10.14 -17.55
N ASN A 187 -4.28 -10.57 -16.28
CA ASN A 187 -3.63 -9.83 -15.19
C ASN A 187 -4.21 -8.42 -14.96
N SER A 188 -5.50 -8.19 -15.20
CA SER A 188 -6.17 -6.91 -14.97
C SER A 188 -7.52 -7.15 -14.28
N PRO A 189 -7.91 -6.36 -13.27
CA PRO A 189 -9.25 -6.37 -12.70
C PRO A 189 -10.27 -5.82 -13.68
N PHE A 190 -11.41 -6.49 -13.81
CA PHE A 190 -12.56 -6.13 -14.62
C PHE A 190 -13.78 -6.01 -13.73
N TYR A 191 -14.60 -5.00 -14.00
CA TYR A 191 -15.83 -4.68 -13.27
C TYR A 191 -17.00 -4.62 -14.23
N GLY A 192 -18.13 -5.22 -13.85
CA GLY A 192 -19.26 -5.43 -14.72
C GLY A 192 -20.60 -5.51 -13.99
N VAL A 193 -21.66 -5.64 -14.77
CA VAL A 193 -23.02 -5.88 -14.27
C VAL A 193 -23.50 -7.22 -14.85
N GLU A 194 -24.14 -8.04 -14.01
CA GLU A 194 -24.65 -9.34 -14.45
C GLU A 194 -25.61 -9.19 -15.63
N GLY A 195 -25.40 -9.98 -16.70
CA GLY A 195 -26.15 -9.90 -17.95
C GLY A 195 -25.82 -8.70 -18.85
N MET A 196 -24.99 -7.76 -18.41
CA MET A 196 -24.64 -6.54 -19.14
C MET A 196 -23.15 -6.46 -19.53
N GLY A 197 -22.34 -7.45 -19.16
CA GLY A 197 -20.91 -7.49 -19.44
C GLY A 197 -20.08 -6.58 -18.52
N TYR A 198 -18.80 -6.40 -18.87
CA TYR A 198 -17.86 -5.56 -18.14
C TYR A 198 -17.87 -4.14 -18.67
N PHE A 199 -17.95 -3.15 -17.79
CA PHE A 199 -17.99 -1.73 -18.19
C PHE A 199 -16.64 -1.04 -18.04
N LEU A 200 -15.76 -1.51 -17.14
CA LEU A 200 -14.39 -0.99 -17.02
C LEU A 200 -13.36 -2.05 -16.61
N ASN A 201 -12.09 -1.72 -16.81
CA ASN A 201 -10.97 -2.43 -16.19
C ASN A 201 -9.92 -1.48 -15.59
N LEU A 202 -9.04 -2.07 -14.76
CA LEU A 202 -7.87 -1.41 -14.18
C LEU A 202 -6.58 -2.05 -14.69
N HIS A 203 -5.54 -1.25 -14.93
CA HIS A 203 -4.21 -1.77 -15.27
C HIS A 203 -3.12 -0.91 -14.63
N VAL A 204 -2.10 -1.53 -14.05
CA VAL A 204 -0.98 -0.81 -13.43
C VAL A 204 0.15 -0.61 -14.44
N PHE A 205 0.60 0.62 -14.56
CA PHE A 205 1.81 0.99 -15.26
C PHE A 205 2.83 1.58 -14.28
N THR A 206 4.09 1.70 -14.69
CA THR A 206 5.18 2.19 -13.83
C THR A 206 4.85 3.51 -13.11
N ARG A 207 4.16 4.43 -13.81
CA ARG A 207 3.93 5.81 -13.36
C ARG A 207 2.47 6.14 -13.02
N TYR A 208 1.51 5.28 -13.36
CA TYR A 208 0.08 5.54 -13.20
C TYR A 208 -0.74 4.26 -13.07
N VAL A 209 -1.96 4.38 -12.56
CA VAL A 209 -3.00 3.36 -12.66
C VAL A 209 -3.97 3.79 -13.77
N ARG A 210 -4.14 2.97 -14.81
CA ARG A 210 -5.09 3.26 -15.88
C ARG A 210 -6.47 2.72 -15.53
N VAL A 211 -7.49 3.54 -15.68
CA VAL A 211 -8.91 3.13 -15.65
C VAL A 211 -9.44 3.22 -17.08
N THR A 212 -9.83 2.08 -17.66
CA THR A 212 -10.39 2.05 -19.02
C THR A 212 -11.88 1.76 -18.95
N PHE A 213 -12.68 2.58 -19.59
CA PHE A 213 -14.11 2.34 -19.81
C PHE A 213 -14.33 1.79 -21.22
N PHE A 214 -14.92 0.60 -21.34
CA PHE A 214 -15.06 -0.09 -22.63
C PHE A 214 -16.03 0.61 -23.60
N ARG A 215 -17.02 1.34 -23.06
CA ARG A 215 -17.92 2.23 -23.81
C ARG A 215 -17.68 3.70 -23.48
N GLY A 216 -16.40 4.05 -23.31
CA GLY A 216 -15.97 5.37 -22.85
C GLY A 216 -16.43 6.54 -23.71
N ILE A 217 -16.72 6.35 -25.01
CA ILE A 217 -17.25 7.41 -25.88
C ILE A 217 -18.66 7.88 -25.53
N ALA A 218 -19.43 7.06 -24.83
CA ALA A 218 -20.80 7.37 -24.42
C ALA A 218 -20.87 8.10 -23.07
N LEU A 219 -19.72 8.36 -22.45
CA LEU A 219 -19.64 8.97 -21.12
C LEU A 219 -19.47 10.49 -21.22
N GLU A 220 -20.08 11.18 -20.28
CA GLU A 220 -20.02 12.64 -20.16
C GLU A 220 -19.51 13.07 -18.78
N PRO A 221 -18.50 13.98 -18.71
CA PRO A 221 -17.67 14.44 -19.81
C PRO A 221 -16.88 13.28 -20.46
N LEU A 222 -16.44 13.44 -21.70
CA LEU A 222 -15.69 12.39 -22.40
C LEU A 222 -14.35 12.13 -21.69
N PRO A 223 -14.03 10.90 -21.23
CA PRO A 223 -12.72 10.62 -20.67
C PRO A 223 -11.63 10.86 -21.74
N PRO A 224 -10.54 11.56 -21.40
CA PRO A 224 -9.62 12.16 -22.38
C PRO A 224 -8.75 11.14 -23.15
N GLY A 225 -8.43 9.99 -22.54
CA GLY A 225 -7.51 9.01 -23.11
C GLY A 225 -8.08 8.27 -24.31
N LYS A 226 -7.37 8.28 -25.44
CA LYS A 226 -7.77 7.59 -26.68
C LYS A 226 -7.13 6.21 -26.77
N MET A 227 -7.93 5.20 -27.11
CA MET A 227 -7.45 3.84 -27.35
C MET A 227 -7.42 3.48 -28.84
N LYS A 228 -6.78 2.35 -29.15
CA LYS A 228 -6.91 1.72 -30.48
C LYS A 228 -8.33 1.26 -30.75
N ASP A 229 -9.01 0.77 -29.71
CA ASP A 229 -10.45 0.56 -29.73
C ASP A 229 -11.15 1.94 -29.79
N PRO A 230 -11.95 2.20 -30.83
CA PRO A 230 -12.60 3.50 -31.01
C PRO A 230 -13.66 3.80 -29.94
N ASP A 231 -14.28 2.77 -29.34
CA ASP A 231 -15.36 2.91 -28.36
C ASP A 231 -14.84 3.13 -26.93
N ALA A 232 -13.61 2.66 -26.66
CA ALA A 232 -13.01 2.75 -25.35
C ALA A 232 -12.35 4.13 -25.10
N ARG A 233 -12.42 4.59 -23.85
CA ARG A 233 -11.65 5.72 -23.35
C ARG A 233 -11.03 5.39 -22.01
N PHE A 234 -9.97 6.09 -21.64
CA PHE A 234 -9.30 5.89 -20.36
C PHE A 234 -8.91 7.20 -19.67
N ILE A 235 -8.60 7.07 -18.39
CA ILE A 235 -7.82 8.04 -17.62
C ILE A 235 -6.58 7.34 -17.04
N ASP A 236 -5.51 8.10 -16.88
CA ASP A 236 -4.31 7.68 -16.16
C ASP A 236 -4.31 8.41 -14.82
N VAL A 237 -4.47 7.68 -13.73
CA VAL A 237 -4.44 8.21 -12.37
C VAL A 237 -3.00 8.20 -11.88
N HIS A 238 -2.45 9.39 -11.65
CA HIS A 238 -1.15 9.58 -11.01
C HIS A 238 -1.29 9.74 -9.48
N GLU A 239 -0.14 9.71 -8.79
CA GLU A 239 -0.08 9.84 -7.34
C GLU A 239 -0.71 11.15 -6.88
N GLY A 240 -1.74 11.07 -6.02
CA GLY A 240 -2.44 12.25 -5.51
C GLY A 240 -3.49 12.87 -6.45
N GLU A 241 -3.69 12.32 -7.65
CA GLU A 241 -4.58 12.90 -8.68
C GLU A 241 -5.91 12.14 -8.86
N LEU A 242 -6.40 11.47 -7.81
CA LEU A 242 -7.66 10.71 -7.88
C LEU A 242 -8.88 11.64 -7.72
N ASP A 243 -9.54 11.95 -8.83
CA ASP A 243 -10.84 12.64 -8.85
C ASP A 243 -12.00 11.64 -8.63
N GLU A 244 -12.35 11.40 -7.37
CA GLU A 244 -13.39 10.43 -7.01
C GLU A 244 -14.79 10.83 -7.47
N GLU A 245 -15.10 12.12 -7.50
CA GLU A 245 -16.42 12.59 -7.93
C GLU A 245 -16.64 12.29 -9.41
N GLN A 246 -15.65 12.66 -10.24
CA GLN A 246 -15.72 12.44 -11.68
C GLN A 246 -15.66 10.95 -12.04
N ILE A 247 -14.82 10.17 -11.38
CA ILE A 247 -14.75 8.72 -11.60
C ILE A 247 -16.07 8.06 -11.19
N GLY A 248 -16.66 8.44 -10.05
CA GLY A 248 -17.96 7.92 -9.62
C GLY A 248 -19.07 8.24 -10.63
N ALA A 249 -19.08 9.44 -11.21
CA ALA A 249 -20.02 9.81 -12.26
C ALA A 249 -19.87 8.95 -13.52
N TRP A 250 -18.64 8.67 -13.96
CA TRP A 250 -18.37 7.77 -15.09
C TRP A 250 -18.74 6.33 -14.80
N VAL A 251 -18.47 5.83 -13.60
CA VAL A 251 -18.87 4.47 -13.18
C VAL A 251 -20.38 4.28 -13.29
N ARG A 252 -21.17 5.23 -12.76
CA ARG A 252 -22.65 5.16 -12.85
C ARG A 252 -23.14 5.14 -14.29
N GLN A 253 -22.57 5.99 -15.15
CA GLN A 253 -22.93 6.02 -16.57
C GLN A 253 -22.55 4.73 -17.30
N ALA A 254 -21.32 4.25 -17.08
CA ALA A 254 -20.81 3.06 -17.74
C ALA A 254 -21.56 1.79 -17.33
N ALA A 255 -22.00 1.69 -16.07
CA ALA A 255 -22.80 0.57 -15.58
C ALA A 255 -24.25 0.58 -16.10
N ALA A 256 -24.75 1.71 -16.60
CA ALA A 256 -26.11 1.86 -17.12
C ALA A 256 -26.26 1.46 -18.60
N ILE A 257 -25.17 1.11 -19.28
CA ILE A 257 -25.16 0.76 -20.70
C ILE A 257 -24.54 -0.62 -20.93
N PRO A 258 -24.87 -1.33 -22.03
CA PRO A 258 -24.25 -2.61 -22.35
C PRO A 258 -22.73 -2.49 -22.45
N GLY A 259 -22.04 -3.23 -21.59
CA GLY A 259 -20.59 -3.30 -21.53
C GLY A 259 -20.00 -4.18 -22.63
N TRP A 260 -18.73 -4.53 -22.40
CA TRP A 260 -17.99 -5.48 -23.21
C TRP A 260 -18.18 -6.89 -22.66
N ASP A 261 -18.54 -7.81 -23.54
CA ASP A 261 -18.70 -9.22 -23.20
C ASP A 261 -17.45 -10.02 -23.64
N LEU A 262 -17.12 -11.04 -22.87
CA LEU A 262 -15.99 -11.94 -23.16
C LEU A 262 -16.31 -12.96 -24.26
N GLY A 263 -17.58 -13.06 -24.66
CA GLY A 263 -18.07 -14.09 -25.60
C GLY A 263 -18.31 -15.44 -24.92
#